data_AF-A0A0J1LUV7-F1
#
_entry.id   AF-A0A0J1LUV7-F1
#
_cell.length_a   1.000
_cell.length_b   1.000
_cell.length_c   1.000
_cell.angle_alpha   90.00
_cell.angle_beta   90.00
_cell.angle_gamma   90.00
#
_symmetry.space_group_name_H-M   'P 1'
#
loop_
_entity.id
_entity.type
_entity.pdbx_description
1 polymer ?
#
loop_
_entity_poly.entity_id
_entity_poly.type
_entity_poly.pdbx_seq_one_letter_code
_entity_poly.pdbx_strand_id
1 'polypeptide(L)'
;MKSIIFVLSWVALMSSPLALAQGDKLEDICYQSMRYNVSVQMAANSLSGQVRSHYEDEAFDSGKWQGISHEETERMIRMAENNQSSMQFAIRYQGDDSFANAYRSGYINDCKQNPEKYISN
;
A
#
# COMPACT_ATOMS: atom_id res chain seq x y z
N MET A 1 40.60 19.30 -43.76
CA MET A 1 39.37 20.08 -44.02
C MET A 1 38.18 19.32 -43.46
N LYS A 2 37.37 20.01 -42.64
CA LYS A 2 35.99 19.69 -42.18
C LYS A 2 35.90 18.49 -41.20
N SER A 3 35.67 18.70 -39.89
CA SER A 3 34.37 18.97 -39.22
C SER A 3 33.45 17.73 -39.28
N ILE A 4 32.84 17.16 -38.23
CA ILE A 4 32.30 17.66 -36.95
C ILE A 4 32.05 16.46 -36.00
N ILE A 5 32.05 16.79 -34.70
CA ILE A 5 31.69 16.05 -33.48
C ILE A 5 30.35 15.30 -33.56
N PHE A 6 30.23 14.12 -32.94
CA PHE A 6 29.05 13.79 -32.12
C PHE A 6 29.44 12.92 -30.93
N VAL A 7 29.46 13.58 -29.77
CA VAL A 7 29.44 12.97 -28.44
C VAL A 7 28.07 12.35 -28.24
N LEU A 8 28.00 11.06 -27.90
CA LEU A 8 26.80 10.46 -27.31
C LEU A 8 27.15 9.94 -25.92
N SER A 9 27.12 10.91 -25.00
CA SER A 9 26.89 10.72 -23.58
C SER A 9 25.61 9.91 -23.39
N TRP A 10 25.74 8.61 -23.14
CA TRP A 10 24.71 7.90 -22.38
C TRP A 10 25.16 7.94 -20.92
N VAL A 11 24.77 9.04 -20.27
CA VAL A 11 24.68 9.13 -18.83
C VAL A 11 23.93 7.88 -18.39
N ALA A 12 24.61 7.04 -17.61
CA ALA A 12 24.00 5.96 -16.87
C ALA A 12 22.76 6.53 -16.18
N LEU A 13 21.58 6.03 -16.55
CA LEU A 13 20.32 6.22 -15.83
C LEU A 13 20.44 5.51 -14.47
N MET A 14 21.27 6.11 -13.61
CA MET A 14 21.29 5.90 -12.17
C MET A 14 20.09 6.65 -11.60
N SER A 15 18.92 6.04 -11.74
CA SER A 15 17.75 6.31 -10.90
C SER A 15 16.78 5.15 -10.98
N SER A 16 17.26 3.97 -10.61
CA SER A 16 16.39 2.91 -10.10
C SER A 16 16.46 2.97 -8.58
N PRO A 17 15.46 3.52 -7.87
CA PRO A 17 15.31 3.14 -6.49
C PRO A 17 14.87 1.67 -6.49
N LEU A 18 15.71 0.86 -5.86
CA LEU A 18 15.48 -0.54 -5.51
C LEU A 18 15.58 -1.57 -6.65
N ALA A 19 16.80 -2.03 -6.87
CA ALA A 19 16.99 -3.47 -7.03
C ALA A 19 16.52 -4.17 -5.73
N LEU A 20 15.22 -4.49 -5.66
CA LEU A 20 14.64 -5.31 -4.61
C LEU A 20 15.27 -6.71 -4.69
N ALA A 21 16.03 -7.09 -3.67
CA ALA A 21 16.41 -8.49 -3.44
C ALA A 21 15.11 -9.28 -3.15
N GLN A 22 14.77 -10.20 -4.03
CA GLN A 22 13.41 -10.36 -4.57
C GLN A 22 12.47 -11.35 -3.84
N GLY A 23 12.86 -11.93 -2.71
CA GLY A 23 12.01 -12.87 -1.95
C GLY A 23 11.41 -12.23 -0.71
N ASP A 24 12.24 -12.07 0.32
CA ASP A 24 11.82 -11.61 1.65
C ASP A 24 11.33 -10.15 1.64
N LYS A 25 11.95 -9.28 0.83
CA LYS A 25 11.52 -7.87 0.74
C LYS A 25 10.18 -7.71 0.02
N LEU A 26 9.91 -8.49 -1.03
CA LEU A 26 8.66 -8.35 -1.77
C LEU A 26 7.47 -8.85 -0.94
N GLU A 27 7.66 -9.95 -0.21
CA GLU A 27 6.65 -10.45 0.72
C GLU A 27 6.31 -9.43 1.81
N ASP A 28 7.33 -8.83 2.44
CA ASP A 28 7.14 -7.79 3.44
C ASP A 28 6.41 -6.57 2.85
N ILE A 29 6.79 -6.13 1.65
CA ILE A 29 6.12 -5.01 0.98
C ILE A 29 4.64 -5.31 0.73
N CYS A 30 4.33 -6.48 0.17
CA CYS A 30 2.95 -6.86 -0.07
C CYS A 30 2.16 -6.96 1.24
N TYR A 31 2.77 -7.46 2.30
CA TYR A 31 2.15 -7.54 3.61
C TYR A 31 1.86 -6.16 4.21
N GLN A 32 2.81 -5.23 4.13
CA GLN A 32 2.61 -3.87 4.65
C GLN A 32 1.61 -3.07 3.80
N SER A 33 1.61 -3.22 2.48
CA SER A 33 0.63 -2.61 1.58
C SER A 33 -0.80 -3.11 1.89
N MET A 34 -0.95 -4.43 2.08
CA MET A 34 -2.22 -5.03 2.50
C MET A 34 -2.68 -4.52 3.87
N ARG A 35 -1.78 -4.50 4.87
CA ARG A 35 -2.08 -3.96 6.20
C ARG A 35 -2.56 -2.52 6.12
N TYR A 36 -1.87 -1.68 5.35
CA TYR A 36 -2.26 -0.28 5.18
C TYR A 36 -3.64 -0.14 4.54
N ASN A 37 -3.90 -0.86 3.44
CA ASN A 37 -5.19 -0.79 2.76
C ASN A 37 -6.34 -1.20 3.67
N VAL A 38 -6.21 -2.33 4.37
CA VAL A 38 -7.20 -2.79 5.34
C VAL A 38 -7.37 -1.74 6.42
N SER A 39 -6.27 -1.33 7.06
CA SER A 39 -6.31 -0.43 8.22
C SER A 39 -6.96 0.91 7.92
N VAL A 40 -6.70 1.50 6.74
CA VAL A 40 -7.38 2.72 6.28
C VAL A 40 -8.90 2.54 6.23
N GLN A 41 -9.37 1.44 5.63
CA GLN A 41 -10.81 1.18 5.51
C GLN A 41 -11.45 0.85 6.86
N MET A 42 -10.72 0.13 7.71
CA MET A 42 -11.16 -0.28 9.03
C MET A 42 -11.20 0.88 10.04
N ALA A 43 -10.20 1.76 10.03
CA ALA A 43 -10.17 2.98 10.83
C ALA A 43 -11.36 3.90 10.47
N ALA A 44 -11.62 4.02 9.18
CA ALA A 44 -12.70 4.85 8.66
C ALA A 44 -14.11 4.33 9.00
N ASN A 45 -14.31 3.01 9.09
CA ASN A 45 -15.64 2.40 9.15
C ASN A 45 -15.76 1.28 10.20
N SER A 46 -15.05 1.39 11.32
CA SER A 46 -15.06 0.38 12.39
C SER A 46 -16.43 0.25 13.07
N LEU A 47 -16.79 -0.96 13.52
CA LEU A 47 -17.99 -1.17 14.35
C LEU A 47 -17.87 -0.68 15.81
N SER A 48 -16.68 -0.32 16.29
CA SER A 48 -16.47 0.25 17.62
C SER A 48 -15.25 1.18 17.69
N GLY A 49 -15.26 2.13 18.63
CA GLY A 49 -14.15 3.08 18.80
C GLY A 49 -12.80 2.46 19.17
N GLN A 50 -12.80 1.34 19.92
CA GLN A 50 -11.55 0.62 20.22
C GLN A 50 -10.93 0.03 18.95
N VAL A 51 -11.78 -0.52 18.07
CA VAL A 51 -11.34 -1.09 16.80
C VAL A 51 -10.86 0.02 15.86
N ARG A 52 -11.53 1.18 15.84
CA ARG A 52 -11.05 2.37 15.13
C ARG A 52 -9.62 2.72 15.52
N SER A 53 -9.38 2.94 16.82
CA SER A 53 -8.06 3.37 17.32
C SER A 53 -6.97 2.36 16.98
N HIS A 54 -7.25 1.06 17.11
CA HIS A 54 -6.29 0.02 16.72
C HIS A 54 -5.91 0.13 15.24
N TYR A 55 -6.89 0.27 14.34
CA TYR A 55 -6.62 0.36 12.91
C TYR A 55 -6.09 1.73 12.47
N GLU A 56 -6.35 2.81 13.20
CA GLU A 56 -5.67 4.09 12.98
C GLU A 56 -4.16 3.93 13.23
N ASP A 57 -3.78 3.32 14.36
CA ASP A 57 -2.37 3.05 14.67
C ASP A 57 -1.72 2.14 13.61
N GLU A 58 -2.40 1.08 13.19
CA GLU A 58 -1.89 0.19 12.13
C GLU A 58 -1.75 0.90 10.78
N ALA A 59 -2.68 1.79 10.42
CA ALA A 59 -2.61 2.57 9.20
C ALA A 59 -1.41 3.51 9.22
N PHE A 60 -1.14 4.19 10.33
CA PHE A 60 0.03 5.07 10.45
C PHE A 60 1.35 4.30 10.43
N ASP A 61 1.42 3.15 11.11
CA ASP A 61 2.63 2.32 11.15
C ASP A 61 2.97 1.77 9.75
N SER A 62 2.01 1.11 9.11
CA SER A 62 2.19 0.53 7.77
C SER A 62 2.30 1.57 6.66
N GLY A 63 1.66 2.74 6.82
CA GLY A 63 1.80 3.89 5.92
C GLY A 63 3.21 4.46 5.97
N LYS A 64 3.73 4.73 7.18
CA LYS A 64 5.11 5.20 7.38
C LYS A 64 6.12 4.22 6.79
N TRP A 65 5.90 2.91 6.97
CA TRP A 65 6.78 1.89 6.40
C TRP A 65 6.84 1.98 4.87
N GLN A 66 5.73 2.31 4.21
CA GLN A 66 5.62 2.50 2.77
C GLN A 66 6.06 3.90 2.28
N GLY A 67 6.55 4.76 3.17
CA GLY A 67 6.91 6.14 2.82
C GLY A 67 5.71 7.09 2.65
N ILE A 68 4.52 6.67 3.09
CA ILE A 68 3.31 7.51 3.09
C ILE A 68 3.35 8.42 4.32
N SER A 69 3.11 9.73 4.13
CA SER A 69 3.16 10.69 5.22
C SER A 69 1.96 10.53 6.16
N HIS A 70 2.11 11.04 7.38
CA HIS A 70 1.04 11.06 8.37
C HIS A 70 -0.20 11.79 7.83
N GLU A 71 -0.02 12.96 7.21
CA GLU A 71 -1.11 13.76 6.64
C GLU A 71 -1.83 13.03 5.49
N GLU A 72 -1.06 12.31 4.67
CA GLU A 72 -1.57 11.50 3.57
C GLU A 72 -2.39 10.32 4.11
N THR A 73 -1.92 9.63 5.15
CA THR A 73 -2.67 8.56 5.83
C THR A 73 -3.97 9.06 6.44
N GLU A 74 -3.94 10.19 7.17
CA GLU A 74 -5.17 10.80 7.70
C GLU A 74 -6.16 11.15 6.57
N ARG A 75 -5.65 11.68 5.46
CA ARG A 75 -6.46 12.02 4.29
C ARG A 75 -7.14 10.77 3.74
N MET A 76 -6.42 9.65 3.62
CA MET A 76 -6.96 8.38 3.14
C MET A 76 -8.05 7.83 4.06
N ILE A 77 -7.87 7.91 5.39
CA ILE A 77 -8.89 7.52 6.37
C ILE A 77 -10.16 8.37 6.19
N ARG A 78 -10.03 9.70 6.11
CA ARG A 78 -11.17 10.61 5.89
C ARG A 78 -11.90 10.34 4.56
N MET A 79 -11.16 10.01 3.50
CA MET A 79 -11.74 9.65 2.20
C MET A 79 -12.54 8.35 2.28
N ALA A 80 -12.09 7.38 3.08
CA ALA A 80 -12.79 6.13 3.28
C ALA A 80 -14.02 6.25 4.19
N GLU A 81 -14.05 7.22 5.13
CA GLU A 81 -15.14 7.39 6.12
C GLU A 81 -16.49 7.72 5.46
N ASN A 82 -16.46 8.40 4.31
CA ASN A 82 -17.66 8.75 3.55
C ASN A 82 -17.86 7.88 2.31
N ASN A 83 -17.15 6.76 2.21
CA ASN A 83 -17.21 5.86 1.06
C ASN A 83 -18.05 4.62 1.38
N GLN A 84 -19.19 4.47 0.70
CA GLN A 84 -20.10 3.33 0.90
C GLN A 84 -19.41 1.97 0.68
N SER A 85 -18.52 1.87 -0.30
CA SER A 85 -17.77 0.63 -0.57
C SER A 85 -16.81 0.31 0.56
N SER A 86 -16.16 1.33 1.15
CA SER A 86 -15.29 1.13 2.32
C SER A 86 -16.07 0.72 3.56
N MET A 87 -17.28 1.27 3.75
CA MET A 87 -18.18 0.82 4.82
C MET A 87 -18.59 -0.64 4.65
N GLN A 88 -19.01 -1.03 3.44
CA GLN A 88 -19.37 -2.41 3.13
C GLN A 88 -18.18 -3.37 3.29
N PHE A 89 -16.98 -2.94 2.89
CA PHE A 89 -15.76 -3.67 3.11
C PHE A 89 -15.52 -3.90 4.60
N ALA A 90 -15.55 -2.86 5.43
CA ALA A 90 -15.26 -2.97 6.86
C ALA A 90 -16.26 -3.87 7.59
N ILE A 91 -17.56 -3.74 7.30
CA ILE A 91 -18.61 -4.61 7.86
C ILE A 91 -18.32 -6.07 7.50
N ARG A 92 -18.02 -6.36 6.23
CA ARG A 92 -17.78 -7.73 5.78
C ARG A 92 -16.46 -8.29 6.32
N TYR A 93 -15.41 -7.47 6.35
CA TYR A 93 -14.10 -7.87 6.85
C TYR A 93 -14.11 -8.18 8.35
N GLN A 94 -14.95 -7.51 9.15
CA GLN A 94 -15.12 -7.84 10.58
C GLN A 94 -16.10 -8.98 10.84
N GLY A 95 -17.12 -9.14 9.99
CA GLY A 95 -18.21 -10.09 10.21
C GLY A 95 -18.06 -11.44 9.51
N ASP A 96 -17.14 -11.58 8.56
CA ASP A 96 -16.96 -12.77 7.72
C ASP A 96 -15.48 -13.16 7.62
N ASP A 97 -15.05 -14.11 8.45
CA ASP A 97 -13.67 -14.62 8.48
C ASP A 97 -13.25 -15.24 7.14
N SER A 98 -14.18 -15.87 6.41
CA SER A 98 -13.88 -16.45 5.11
C SER A 98 -13.56 -15.35 4.10
N PHE A 99 -14.31 -14.25 4.13
CA PHE A 99 -14.02 -13.08 3.31
C PHE A 99 -12.68 -12.44 3.71
N ALA A 100 -12.42 -12.22 4.99
CA ALA A 100 -11.17 -11.62 5.45
C ALA A 100 -9.94 -12.43 5.03
N ASN A 101 -9.99 -13.77 5.17
CA ASN A 101 -8.90 -14.66 4.77
C ASN A 101 -8.72 -14.72 3.25
N ALA A 102 -9.82 -14.77 2.50
CA ALA A 102 -9.77 -14.74 1.04
C ALA A 102 -9.21 -13.41 0.52
N TYR A 103 -9.61 -12.28 1.11
CA TYR A 103 -9.10 -10.96 0.76
C TYR A 103 -7.61 -10.87 1.01
N ARG A 104 -7.13 -11.21 2.22
CA ARG A 104 -5.69 -11.20 2.55
C ARG A 104 -4.88 -12.03 1.57
N SER A 105 -5.30 -13.28 1.34
CA SER A 105 -4.58 -14.21 0.46
C SER A 105 -4.58 -13.73 -0.99
N GLY A 106 -5.73 -13.25 -1.48
CA GLY A 106 -5.87 -12.71 -2.83
C GLY A 106 -5.02 -11.46 -3.05
N TYR A 107 -5.03 -10.53 -2.09
CA TYR A 107 -4.23 -9.31 -2.15
C TYR A 107 -2.73 -9.62 -2.21
N ILE A 108 -2.24 -10.46 -1.31
CA ILE A 108 -0.82 -10.82 -1.27
C ILE A 108 -0.39 -11.53 -2.56
N ASN A 109 -1.22 -12.46 -3.06
CA ASN A 109 -0.90 -13.16 -4.29
C ASN A 109 -0.90 -12.23 -5.51
N ASP A 110 -1.89 -11.33 -5.62
CA ASP A 110 -1.92 -10.36 -6.72
C ASP A 110 -0.76 -9.37 -6.63
N CYS A 111 -0.41 -8.90 -5.42
CA CYS A 111 0.75 -8.03 -5.22
C CYS A 111 2.07 -8.71 -5.59
N LYS A 112 2.27 -9.98 -5.22
CA LYS A 112 3.47 -10.74 -5.62
C LYS A 112 3.58 -10.89 -7.15
N GLN A 113 2.45 -10.89 -7.87
CA GLN A 113 2.41 -10.99 -9.33
C GLN A 113 2.51 -9.62 -10.03
N ASN A 114 2.00 -8.56 -9.41
CA ASN A 114 1.87 -7.22 -9.98
C ASN A 114 2.27 -6.13 -8.95
N PRO A 115 3.51 -6.15 -8.42
CA PRO A 115 3.91 -5.29 -7.30
C PRO A 115 3.77 -3.80 -7.58
N GLU A 116 3.95 -3.37 -8.82
CA GLU A 116 3.83 -1.98 -9.25
C GLU A 116 2.44 -1.35 -9.00
N LYS A 117 1.39 -2.16 -8.80
CA LYS A 117 0.04 -1.68 -8.46
C LYS A 117 -0.11 -1.32 -6.98
N TYR A 118 0.77 -1.84 -6.13
CA TYR A 118 0.61 -1.86 -4.67
C TYR A 118 1.71 -1.10 -3.94
N ILE A 119 2.84 -0.86 -4.61
CA ILE A 119 3.99 -0.16 -4.07
C ILE A 119 3.92 1.29 -4.56
N SER A 120 3.75 2.22 -3.61
CA SER A 120 3.88 3.65 -3.91
C SER A 120 5.35 3.97 -4.20
N ASN A 121 5.62 4.55 -5.37
CA ASN A 121 6.97 4.96 -5.80
C ASN A 121 7.37 6.31 -5.22
#